data_AF-A0A183U7Q6-F1
#
_entry.id   AF-A0A183U7Q6-F1
#
_cell.length_a   1.000
_cell.length_b   1.000
_cell.length_c   1.000
_cell.angle_alpha   90.00
_cell.angle_beta   90.00
_cell.angle_gamma   90.00
#
_symmetry.space_group_name_H-M   'P 1'
#
loop_
_entity.id
_entity.type
_entity.pdbx_description
1 polymer ?
#
loop_
_entity_poly.entity_id
_entity_poly.type
_entity_poly.pdbx_seq_one_letter_code
_entity_poly.pdbx_strand_id
1 'polypeptide(L)'
;MRQRSICKLVELNPWDISINKFLQPVSGPKWQCNLSADHYTELRNGRIRVIKGLDKNETCKYRCILPNGEENYNATSWKALERNISEPCECDLVETRCENSSSTLFAYVHMQV
;
A
#
# COMPACT_ATOMS: atom_id res chain seq x y z
N MET A 1 -24.23 7.20 43.69
CA MET A 1 -24.68 6.66 42.39
C MET A 1 -23.89 7.37 41.29
N ARG A 2 -23.02 6.68 40.55
CA ARG A 2 -22.18 7.29 39.49
C ARG A 2 -22.96 7.29 38.17
N GLN A 3 -23.20 8.48 37.63
CA GLN A 3 -23.88 8.68 36.35
C GLN A 3 -22.92 8.27 35.22
N ARG A 4 -23.26 7.22 34.47
CA ARG A 4 -22.54 6.84 33.25
C ARG A 4 -22.87 7.88 32.17
N SER A 5 -21.96 8.80 31.88
CA SER A 5 -22.03 9.64 30.70
C SER A 5 -21.90 8.75 29.46
N ILE A 6 -23.01 8.58 28.74
CA ILE A 6 -23.02 7.86 27.46
C ILE A 6 -22.33 8.78 26.45
N CYS A 7 -21.06 8.48 26.14
CA CYS A 7 -20.37 9.10 25.03
C CYS A 7 -20.93 8.48 23.74
N LYS A 8 -21.98 9.08 23.17
CA LYS A 8 -22.41 8.75 21.81
C LYS A 8 -21.48 9.48 20.85
N LEU A 9 -20.63 8.74 20.16
CA LEU A 9 -19.95 9.25 18.97
C LEU A 9 -21.03 9.82 18.04
N VAL A 10 -20.83 11.06 17.62
CA VAL A 10 -21.72 11.71 16.65
C VAL A 10 -21.66 10.88 15.37
N GLU A 11 -22.82 10.51 14.83
CA GLU A 11 -22.91 9.95 13.48
C GLU A 11 -22.49 11.03 12.50
N LEU A 12 -21.23 10.99 12.10
CA LEU A 12 -20.71 11.85 11.04
C LEU A 12 -21.32 11.38 9.73
N ASN A 13 -22.11 12.23 9.09
CA ASN A 13 -22.59 11.98 7.73
C ASN A 13 -21.38 12.13 6.77
N PRO A 14 -20.90 11.04 6.14
CA PRO A 14 -19.75 11.10 5.24
C PRO A 14 -20.05 11.88 3.94
N TRP A 15 -21.31 12.27 3.72
CA TRP A 15 -21.76 13.09 2.59
C TRP A 15 -22.18 14.50 3.01
N ASP A 16 -21.84 14.95 4.22
CA ASP A 16 -22.16 16.30 4.67
C ASP A 16 -21.45 17.33 3.78
N ILE A 17 -22.22 18.27 3.22
CA ILE A 17 -21.67 19.28 2.30
C ILE A 17 -20.61 20.15 3.01
N SER A 18 -20.71 20.32 4.33
CA SER A 18 -19.72 21.06 5.12
C SER A 18 -18.34 20.39 5.15
N ILE A 19 -18.27 19.07 4.91
CA ILE A 19 -17.01 18.32 4.87
C ILE A 19 -16.43 18.18 3.46
N ASN A 20 -17.19 18.47 2.40
CA ASN A 20 -16.71 18.39 1.00
C ASN A 20 -15.43 19.17 0.75
N LYS A 21 -15.25 20.32 1.41
CA LYS A 21 -14.01 21.13 1.32
C LYS A 21 -12.77 20.43 1.88
N PHE A 22 -12.95 19.42 2.72
CA PHE A 22 -11.88 18.58 3.27
C PHE A 22 -11.72 17.27 2.48
N LEU A 23 -12.75 16.83 1.75
CA LEU A 23 -12.72 15.61 0.93
C LEU A 23 -12.02 15.81 -0.42
N GLN A 24 -12.09 17.02 -0.99
CA GLN A 24 -11.41 17.31 -2.26
C GLN A 24 -10.04 17.95 -2.01
N PRO A 25 -8.95 17.45 -2.62
CA PRO A 25 -7.68 18.17 -2.64
C PRO A 25 -7.78 19.32 -3.66
N VAL A 26 -8.52 20.39 -3.32
CA VAL A 26 -8.90 21.43 -4.31
C VAL A 26 -7.72 22.30 -4.77
N SER A 27 -6.60 22.35 -4.05
CA SER A 27 -5.48 23.23 -4.44
C SER A 27 -4.18 22.98 -3.68
N GLY A 28 -3.86 21.72 -3.38
CA GLY A 28 -2.59 21.38 -2.76
C GLY A 28 -1.45 21.38 -3.78
N PRO A 29 -0.17 21.63 -3.40
CA PRO A 29 0.99 21.62 -4.30
C PRO A 29 1.20 20.32 -5.10
N LYS A 30 0.42 19.27 -4.81
CA LYS A 30 0.41 17.99 -5.53
C LYS A 30 -0.67 17.90 -6.63
N TRP A 31 -1.47 18.93 -6.90
CA TRP A 31 -2.51 18.89 -7.95
C TRP A 31 -1.93 18.78 -9.37
N GLN A 32 -0.71 19.27 -9.58
CA GLN A 32 0.09 19.09 -10.81
C GLN A 32 1.04 17.89 -10.73
N CYS A 33 0.97 17.10 -9.66
CA CYS A 33 1.83 15.94 -9.52
C CYS A 33 1.34 14.89 -10.51
N ASN A 34 2.04 14.74 -11.62
CA ASN A 34 1.82 13.66 -12.56
C ASN A 34 2.28 12.36 -11.86
N LEU A 35 1.38 11.75 -11.09
CA LEU A 35 1.61 10.50 -10.35
C LEU A 35 1.67 9.29 -11.30
N SER A 36 2.28 9.42 -12.47
CA SER A 36 2.73 8.30 -13.28
C SER A 36 4.02 7.73 -12.71
N ALA A 37 4.00 7.38 -11.41
CA ALA A 37 5.01 6.48 -10.89
C ALA A 37 4.76 5.14 -11.58
N ASP A 38 5.65 4.75 -12.48
CA ASP A 38 5.59 3.44 -13.09
C ASP A 38 5.59 2.38 -12.00
N HIS A 39 4.45 1.70 -11.80
CA HIS A 39 4.36 0.61 -10.86
C HIS A 39 5.11 -0.60 -11.44
N TYR A 40 6.08 -1.12 -10.68
CA TYR A 40 6.83 -2.31 -11.11
C TYR A 40 6.05 -3.59 -10.81
N THR A 41 5.18 -3.56 -9.80
CA THR A 41 4.44 -4.70 -9.29
C THR A 41 2.97 -4.36 -9.10
N GLU A 42 2.09 -5.36 -9.19
CA GLU A 42 0.69 -5.27 -8.78
C GLU A 42 0.33 -6.41 -7.83
N LEU A 43 -0.56 -6.12 -6.89
CA LEU A 43 -1.29 -7.11 -6.11
C LEU A 43 -2.74 -7.14 -6.60
N ARG A 44 -3.18 -8.29 -7.13
CA ARG A 44 -4.54 -8.46 -7.64
C ARG A 44 -5.06 -9.85 -7.31
N ASN A 45 -6.25 -9.90 -6.72
CA ASN A 45 -6.92 -11.15 -6.32
C ASN A 45 -6.04 -12.04 -5.42
N GLY A 46 -5.31 -11.43 -4.47
CA GLY A 46 -4.42 -12.15 -3.55
C GLY A 46 -3.17 -12.71 -4.25
N ARG A 47 -2.80 -12.16 -5.41
CA ARG A 47 -1.59 -12.58 -6.13
C ARG A 47 -0.74 -11.40 -6.52
N ILE A 48 0.55 -11.49 -6.22
CA ILE A 48 1.54 -10.47 -6.54
C ILE A 48 2.26 -10.83 -7.85
N ARG A 49 2.49 -9.87 -8.73
CA ARG A 49 3.27 -10.07 -9.96
C ARG A 49 4.03 -8.82 -10.35
N VAL A 50 5.10 -9.00 -11.13
CA VAL A 50 5.77 -7.90 -11.83
C VAL A 50 4.94 -7.50 -13.06
N ILE A 51 4.69 -6.21 -13.25
CA ILE A 51 3.92 -5.67 -14.39
C ILE A 51 4.75 -4.81 -15.34
N LYS A 52 5.90 -4.30 -14.86
CA LYS A 52 6.85 -3.56 -15.70
C LYS A 52 7.88 -4.52 -16.28
N GLY A 53 8.26 -4.31 -17.53
CA GLY A 53 9.39 -5.02 -18.12
C GLY A 53 10.67 -4.71 -17.33
N LEU A 54 11.36 -5.76 -16.88
CA LEU A 54 12.62 -5.63 -16.13
C LEU A 54 13.83 -5.81 -17.05
N ASP A 55 14.85 -4.98 -16.91
CA ASP A 55 16.15 -5.18 -17.57
C ASP A 55 16.91 -6.35 -16.95
N LYS A 56 17.85 -6.99 -17.67
CA LYS A 56 18.49 -8.25 -17.21
C LYS A 56 19.13 -8.21 -15.82
N ASN A 57 19.55 -7.04 -15.35
CA ASN A 57 20.17 -6.82 -14.05
C ASN A 57 19.17 -6.38 -12.96
N GLU A 58 17.89 -6.28 -13.30
CA GLU A 58 16.84 -5.88 -12.37
C GLU A 58 16.12 -7.10 -11.81
N THR A 59 15.91 -7.05 -10.50
CA THR A 59 15.23 -8.09 -9.73
C THR A 59 14.18 -7.46 -8.83
N CYS A 60 13.08 -8.17 -8.63
CA CYS A 60 12.04 -7.79 -7.69
C CYS A 60 11.90 -8.85 -6.60
N LYS A 61 11.52 -8.40 -5.41
CA LYS A 61 11.26 -9.24 -4.25
C LYS A 61 10.04 -8.71 -3.49
N TYR A 62 9.40 -9.58 -2.74
CA TYR A 62 8.25 -9.24 -1.93
C TYR A 62 8.32 -9.91 -0.55
N ARG A 63 7.60 -9.33 0.42
CA ARG A 63 7.39 -9.93 1.74
C ARG A 63 6.06 -9.47 2.31
N CYS A 64 5.52 -10.26 3.23
CA CYS A 64 4.34 -9.85 3.98
C CYS A 64 4.74 -8.96 5.15
N ILE A 65 3.93 -7.94 5.40
CA ILE A 65 3.96 -7.12 6.60
C ILE A 65 2.80 -7.56 7.49
N LEU A 66 3.11 -8.00 8.69
CA LEU A 66 2.15 -8.55 9.64
C LEU A 66 2.05 -7.59 10.84
N PRO A 67 0.85 -7.16 11.23
CA PRO A 67 0.68 -6.29 12.39
C PRO A 67 1.18 -6.98 13.66
N ASN A 68 1.86 -6.23 14.52
CA ASN A 68 2.35 -6.70 15.81
C ASN A 68 2.03 -5.65 16.90
N GLY A 69 0.75 -5.55 17.25
CA GLY A 69 0.24 -4.45 18.07
C GLY A 69 -0.05 -3.20 17.23
N GLU A 70 -0.28 -2.08 17.91
CA GLU A 70 -0.75 -0.83 17.26
C GLU A 70 0.37 -0.09 16.52
N GLU A 71 1.58 -0.05 17.10
CA GLU A 71 2.70 0.75 16.58
C GLU A 71 3.82 -0.08 15.95
N ASN A 72 3.74 -1.42 16.00
CA ASN A 72 4.80 -2.28 15.49
C ASN A 72 4.29 -3.26 14.43
N TYR A 73 5.22 -3.75 13.63
CA TYR A 73 4.97 -4.79 12.65
C TYR A 73 6.11 -5.79 12.61
N ASN A 74 5.79 -7.02 12.21
CA ASN A 74 6.75 -8.03 11.82
C ASN A 74 6.77 -8.14 10.31
N ALA A 75 7.94 -8.37 9.72
CA ALA A 75 8.08 -8.59 8.30
C ALA A 75 8.60 -10.00 8.03
N THR A 76 8.01 -10.70 7.06
CA THR A 76 8.52 -12.01 6.67
C THR A 76 9.86 -11.89 5.95
N SER A 77 10.52 -13.02 5.71
CA SER A 77 11.67 -13.06 4.80
C SER A 77 11.28 -12.59 3.40
N TRP A 78 12.24 -11.98 2.71
CA TRP A 78 12.09 -11.60 1.32
C TRP A 78 12.02 -12.86 0.44
N LYS A 79 11.03 -12.90 -0.44
CA LYS A 79 10.87 -13.89 -1.50
C LYS A 79 11.15 -13.23 -2.85
N ALA A 80 11.85 -13.93 -3.73
CA ALA A 80 12.05 -13.46 -5.10
C ALA A 80 10.70 -13.40 -5.81
N LEU A 81 10.49 -12.35 -6.60
CA LEU A 81 9.32 -12.21 -7.46
C LEU A 81 9.78 -12.36 -8.92
N GLU A 82 9.53 -13.54 -9.48
CA GLU A 82 9.97 -13.88 -10.83
C GLU A 82 9.17 -13.13 -11.90
N ARG A 83 9.80 -12.97 -13.06
CA ARG A 83 9.18 -12.29 -14.22
C ARG A 83 8.05 -13.14 -14.78
N ASN A 84 6.96 -12.49 -15.16
CA ASN A 84 5.79 -13.12 -15.77
C ASN A 84 5.10 -14.20 -14.92
N ILE A 85 5.49 -14.34 -13.65
CA ILE A 85 4.86 -15.26 -12.72
C ILE A 85 4.04 -14.44 -11.73
N SER A 86 2.86 -14.98 -11.43
CA SER A 86 1.96 -14.45 -10.42
C SER A 86 2.03 -15.36 -9.22
N GLU A 87 2.52 -14.86 -8.11
CA GLU A 87 2.71 -15.60 -6.86
C GLU A 87 1.50 -15.43 -5.95
N PRO A 88 0.95 -16.51 -5.36
CA PRO A 88 -0.06 -16.37 -4.33
C PRO A 88 0.53 -15.65 -3.11
N CYS A 89 -0.23 -14.70 -2.58
CA CYS A 89 0.16 -13.90 -1.43
C CYS A 89 -1.00 -13.86 -0.43
N GLU A 90 -0.89 -14.69 0.62
CA GLU A 90 -1.88 -14.80 1.69
C GLU A 90 -1.56 -13.82 2.82
N CYS A 91 -1.62 -12.53 2.54
CA CYS A 91 -1.50 -11.47 3.55
C CYS A 91 -2.10 -10.14 3.09
N ASP A 92 -2.53 -9.32 4.05
CA ASP A 92 -3.27 -8.07 3.78
C ASP A 92 -2.34 -6.96 3.25
N LEU A 93 -1.09 -6.94 3.73
CA LEU A 93 -0.08 -5.94 3.40
C LEU A 93 1.16 -6.62 2.79
N VAL A 94 1.50 -6.21 1.58
CA VAL A 94 2.61 -6.79 0.81
C VAL A 94 3.61 -5.69 0.48
N GLU A 95 4.80 -5.74 1.10
CA GLU A 95 5.90 -4.89 0.68
C GLU A 95 6.60 -5.51 -0.53
N THR A 96 6.82 -4.69 -1.54
CA THR A 96 7.57 -5.04 -2.74
C THR A 96 8.76 -4.12 -2.90
N ARG A 97 9.83 -4.66 -3.47
CA ARG A 97 11.04 -3.89 -3.79
C ARG A 97 11.66 -4.41 -5.07
N CYS A 98 11.95 -3.52 -6.00
CA CYS A 98 12.72 -3.81 -7.20
C CYS A 98 14.02 -3.01 -7.18
N GLU A 99 15.11 -3.70 -7.49
CA GLU A 99 16.48 -3.21 -7.34
C GLU A 99 17.27 -3.63 -8.58
N ASN A 100 18.26 -2.81 -8.94
CA ASN A 100 19.36 -3.23 -9.79
C ASN A 100 20.63 -3.42 -8.93
N SER A 101 21.79 -3.61 -9.57
CA SER A 101 23.06 -3.80 -8.86
C SER A 101 23.52 -2.62 -8.01
N SER A 102 22.97 -1.42 -8.20
CA SER A 102 23.46 -0.18 -7.57
C SER A 102 22.41 0.57 -6.75
N SER A 103 21.12 0.40 -7.01
CA SER A 103 20.06 1.17 -6.36
C SER A 103 18.72 0.45 -6.29
N THR A 104 17.88 0.91 -5.35
CA THR A 104 16.45 0.62 -5.35
C THR A 104 15.78 1.45 -6.44
N LEU A 105 15.11 0.77 -7.36
CA LEU A 105 14.35 1.37 -8.46
C LEU A 105 12.91 1.66 -8.05
N PHE A 106 12.35 0.76 -7.24
CA PHE A 106 10.96 0.84 -6.81
C PHE A 106 10.80 0.17 -5.45
N ALA A 107 10.06 0.81 -4.56
CA ALA A 107 9.63 0.21 -3.31
C ALA A 107 8.18 0.66 -3.03
N TYR A 108 7.31 -0.29 -2.71
CA TYR A 108 5.89 -0.01 -2.54
C TYR A 108 5.23 -1.04 -1.63
N VAL A 109 4.26 -0.59 -0.85
CA VAL A 109 3.41 -1.46 -0.02
C VAL A 109 2.03 -1.54 -0.67
N HIS A 110 1.67 -2.72 -1.14
CA HIS A 110 0.33 -3.02 -1.61
C HIS A 110 -0.56 -3.38 -0.42
N MET A 111 -1.82 -3.01 -0.51
CA MET A 111 -2.86 -3.45 0.40
C MET A 111 -4.02 -4.03 -0.40
N GLN A 112 -4.61 -5.13 0.08
CA GLN A 112 -5.85 -5.65 -0.45
C GLN A 112 -6.77 -5.96 0.74
N VAL A 113 -8.01 -5.46 0.67
CA VAL A 113 -9.06 -5.64 1.69
C VAL A 113 -10.14 -6.56 1.14
#